data_AF-A0A4S8LBB0-F1
#
_entry.id   AF-A0A4S8LBB0-F1
#
_cell.length_a   1.000
_cell.length_b   1.000
_cell.length_c   1.000
_cell.angle_alpha   90.00
_cell.angle_beta   90.00
_cell.angle_gamma   90.00
#
_symmetry.space_group_name_H-M   'P 1'
#
loop_
_entity.id
_entity.type
_entity.pdbx_description
1 polymer ?
#
loop_
_entity_poly.entity_id
_entity_poly.type
_entity_poly.pdbx_seq_one_letter_code
_entity_poly.pdbx_strand_id
1 'polypeptide(L)'
;MPLPHRFDEWDSVFKSRPSRAAEEEELLAEGFSEDEIPAVIERRNTYRRIYRKAMASKQYYQRHRTEILAKAKSKYQSRVSQKSCREAQRRAQQNYRLQNRELLAKKERERRLRKKRMESAEMISEADQ
;
A
#
# COMPACT_ATOMS: atom_id res chain seq x y z
N MET A 1 7.50 -27.05 27.01
CA MET A 1 6.04 -26.93 26.81
C MET A 1 5.73 -26.28 25.46
N PRO A 2 4.98 -26.93 24.55
CA PRO A 2 4.51 -26.30 23.32
C PRO A 2 3.52 -25.17 23.65
N LEU A 3 3.58 -24.07 22.90
CA LEU A 3 2.70 -22.93 23.13
C LEU A 3 1.27 -23.28 22.72
N PRO A 4 0.24 -22.85 23.49
CA PRO A 4 -1.15 -23.06 23.13
C PRO A 4 -1.45 -22.42 21.77
N HIS A 5 -2.15 -23.14 20.90
CA HIS A 5 -2.43 -22.68 19.53
C HIS A 5 -3.52 -21.60 19.46
N ARG A 6 -4.34 -21.45 20.50
CA ARG A 6 -5.46 -20.50 20.52
C ARG A 6 -5.22 -19.37 21.52
N PHE A 7 -5.50 -18.14 21.08
CA PHE A 7 -5.27 -16.92 21.86
C PHE A 7 -6.11 -16.83 23.14
N ASP A 8 -7.20 -17.58 23.24
CA ASP A 8 -8.06 -17.63 24.43
C ASP A 8 -7.50 -18.56 25.53
N GLU A 9 -6.61 -19.51 25.17
CA GLU A 9 -5.91 -20.40 26.12
C GLU A 9 -4.72 -19.71 26.80
N TRP A 10 -4.36 -18.52 26.32
CA TRP A 10 -3.27 -17.68 26.84
C TRP A 10 -3.70 -16.88 28.09
N ASP A 11 -5.00 -16.82 28.35
CA ASP A 11 -5.57 -15.95 29.39
C ASP A 11 -5.14 -16.34 30.81
N SER A 12 -5.02 -17.62 31.16
CA SER A 12 -4.64 -18.01 32.53
C SER A 12 -3.15 -17.77 32.81
N VAL A 13 -2.28 -18.06 31.84
CA VAL A 13 -0.81 -17.99 31.96
C VAL A 13 -0.27 -16.56 31.90
N PHE A 14 -0.98 -15.65 31.21
CA PHE A 14 -0.48 -14.30 30.93
C PHE A 14 -1.26 -13.16 31.59
N LYS A 15 -2.42 -13.43 32.23
CA LYS A 15 -3.13 -12.44 33.06
C LYS A 15 -2.49 -12.27 34.43
N SER A 16 -2.09 -13.36 35.09
CA SER A 16 -1.38 -13.27 36.37
C SER A 16 0.09 -12.90 36.12
N ARG A 17 0.58 -11.96 36.92
CA ARG A 17 2.02 -11.70 37.05
C ARG A 17 2.40 -12.28 38.42
N PRO A 18 2.68 -13.60 38.51
CA PRO A 18 3.17 -14.15 39.76
C PRO A 18 4.44 -13.40 40.19
N SER A 19 4.72 -13.37 41.49
CA SER A 19 6.02 -12.90 41.96
C SER A 19 7.10 -13.78 41.34
N ARG A 20 8.30 -13.22 41.16
CA ARG A 20 9.42 -13.98 40.57
C ARG A 20 9.68 -15.27 41.36
N ALA A 21 9.65 -15.20 42.68
CA ALA A 21 9.82 -16.36 43.56
C ALA A 21 8.74 -17.43 43.35
N ALA A 22 7.47 -17.05 43.20
CA ALA A 22 6.39 -18.00 42.95
C ALA A 22 6.49 -18.65 41.56
N GLU A 23 6.98 -17.91 40.56
CA GLU A 23 7.21 -18.45 39.21
C GLU A 23 8.43 -19.39 39.16
N GLU A 24 9.48 -19.10 39.93
CA GLU A 24 10.63 -19.98 40.09
C GLU A 24 10.24 -21.28 40.81
N GLU A 25 9.43 -21.22 41.88
CA GLU A 25 8.91 -22.39 42.59
C GLU A 25 8.01 -23.28 41.70
N GLU A 26 7.12 -22.67 40.90
CA GLU A 26 6.30 -23.39 39.92
C GLU A 26 7.16 -24.12 38.88
N LEU A 27 8.18 -23.44 38.33
CA LEU A 27 9.05 -24.04 37.32
C LEU A 27 9.93 -25.16 37.89
N LEU A 28 10.39 -25.03 39.13
CA LEU A 28 11.06 -26.13 39.84
C LEU A 28 10.12 -27.33 40.01
N ALA A 29 8.86 -27.09 40.40
CA ALA A 29 7.85 -28.14 40.54
C ALA A 29 7.49 -28.80 39.20
N GLU A 30 7.56 -28.06 38.08
CA GLU A 30 7.40 -28.55 36.71
C GLU A 30 8.63 -29.34 36.21
N GLY A 31 9.74 -29.36 36.96
CA GLY A 31 10.95 -30.12 36.65
C GLY A 31 11.99 -29.39 35.81
N PHE A 32 11.93 -28.06 35.71
CA PHE A 32 12.99 -27.27 35.09
C PHE A 32 14.22 -27.16 36.00
N SER A 33 15.41 -27.13 35.43
CA SER A 33 16.64 -26.92 36.21
C SER A 33 16.80 -25.44 36.61
N GLU A 34 17.49 -25.18 37.72
CA GLU A 34 17.79 -23.82 38.19
C GLU A 34 18.46 -22.94 37.12
N ASP A 35 19.28 -23.54 36.25
CA ASP A 35 19.94 -22.85 35.14
C ASP A 35 18.99 -22.47 34.00
N GLU A 36 17.95 -23.26 33.76
CA GLU A 36 16.97 -23.04 32.68
C GLU A 36 15.87 -22.06 33.06
N ILE A 37 15.54 -21.98 34.35
CA ILE A 37 14.45 -21.17 34.90
C ILE A 37 14.53 -19.69 34.48
N PRO A 38 15.68 -19.00 34.57
CA PRO A 38 15.79 -17.61 34.12
C PRO A 38 15.38 -17.42 32.66
N ALA A 39 15.83 -18.32 31.78
CA ALA A 39 15.53 -18.25 30.36
C ALA A 39 14.05 -18.53 30.06
N VAL A 40 13.41 -19.41 30.83
CA VAL A 40 11.96 -19.68 30.71
C VAL A 40 11.14 -18.47 31.18
N ILE A 41 11.52 -17.85 32.30
CA ILE A 41 10.87 -16.65 32.83
C ILE A 41 10.96 -15.48 31.85
N GLU A 42 12.12 -15.25 31.25
CA GLU A 42 12.29 -14.20 30.24
C GLU A 42 11.40 -14.42 29.01
N ARG A 43 11.30 -15.67 28.53
CA ARG A 43 10.37 -16.03 27.45
C ARG A 43 8.93 -15.78 27.87
N ARG A 44 8.49 -16.27 29.04
CA ARG A 44 7.14 -16.04 29.57
C ARG A 44 6.83 -14.54 29.67
N ASN A 45 7.77 -13.72 30.14
CA ASN A 45 7.62 -12.26 30.21
C ASN A 45 7.49 -11.59 28.83
N THR A 46 8.23 -12.06 27.84
CA THR A 46 8.11 -11.59 26.45
C THR A 46 6.71 -11.87 25.90
N TYR A 47 6.20 -13.07 26.14
CA TYR A 47 4.84 -13.44 25.75
C TYR A 47 3.77 -12.62 26.48
N ARG A 48 3.90 -12.38 27.80
CA ARG A 48 3.02 -11.47 28.56
C ARG A 48 2.96 -10.08 27.92
N ARG A 49 4.12 -9.53 27.52
CA ARG A 49 4.21 -8.21 26.88
C ARG A 49 3.48 -8.19 25.53
N ILE A 50 3.70 -9.19 24.68
CA ILE A 50 3.04 -9.32 23.38
C ILE A 50 1.52 -9.44 23.57
N TYR A 51 1.09 -10.31 24.48
CA TYR A 51 -0.32 -10.53 24.81
C TYR A 51 -1.00 -9.24 25.27
N ARG A 52 -0.42 -8.52 26.24
CA ARG A 52 -0.99 -7.24 26.73
C ARG A 52 -1.09 -6.20 25.62
N LYS A 53 -0.08 -6.11 24.75
CA LYS A 53 -0.10 -5.19 23.61
C LYS A 53 -1.22 -5.54 22.63
N ALA A 54 -1.40 -6.82 22.33
CA ALA A 54 -2.46 -7.30 21.45
C ALA A 54 -3.86 -7.03 22.06
N MET A 55 -4.04 -7.29 23.36
CA MET A 55 -5.29 -6.97 24.06
C MET A 55 -5.60 -5.47 24.08
N ALA A 56 -4.60 -4.63 24.36
CA ALA A 56 -4.75 -3.18 24.31
C ALA A 56 -5.12 -2.70 22.89
N SER A 57 -4.49 -3.25 21.86
CA SER A 57 -4.80 -2.93 20.46
C SER A 57 -6.22 -3.37 20.07
N LYS A 58 -6.66 -4.56 20.50
CA LYS A 58 -8.02 -5.07 20.29
C LYS A 58 -9.06 -4.17 20.96
N GLN A 59 -8.84 -3.81 22.23
CA GLN A 59 -9.72 -2.91 22.97
C GLN A 59 -9.75 -1.51 22.35
N TYR A 60 -8.60 -0.98 21.94
CA TYR A 60 -8.52 0.29 21.22
C TYR A 60 -9.31 0.25 19.92
N TYR A 61 -9.14 -0.80 19.11
CA TYR A 61 -9.89 -0.95 17.86
C TYR A 61 -11.39 -1.05 18.12
N GLN A 62 -11.82 -1.78 19.15
CA GLN A 62 -13.23 -1.86 19.51
C GLN A 62 -13.80 -0.49 19.90
N ARG A 63 -13.08 0.29 20.71
CA ARG A 63 -13.48 1.63 21.15
C ARG A 63 -13.52 2.65 20.01
N HIS A 64 -12.55 2.60 19.11
CA HIS A 64 -12.38 3.57 18.02
C HIS A 64 -12.77 3.02 16.64
N ARG A 65 -13.55 1.93 16.60
CA ARG A 65 -13.85 1.21 15.36
C ARG A 65 -14.45 2.12 14.29
N THR A 66 -15.42 2.93 14.68
CA THR A 66 -16.13 3.86 13.80
C THR A 66 -15.21 4.92 13.21
N GLU A 67 -14.38 5.55 14.05
CA GLU A 67 -13.41 6.57 13.65
C GLU A 67 -12.35 6.00 12.70
N ILE A 68 -11.81 4.81 13.02
CA ILE A 68 -10.83 4.12 12.18
C ILE A 68 -11.41 3.82 10.81
N LEU A 69 -12.63 3.25 10.75
CA LEU A 69 -13.30 2.93 9.50
C LEU A 69 -13.66 4.19 8.70
N ALA A 70 -14.10 5.26 9.36
CA ALA A 70 -14.39 6.54 8.70
C ALA A 70 -13.13 7.14 8.07
N LYS A 71 -12.01 7.16 8.81
CA LYS A 71 -10.71 7.65 8.31
C LYS A 71 -10.20 6.79 7.15
N ALA A 72 -10.34 5.47 7.23
CA ALA A 72 -9.99 4.56 6.15
C ALA A 72 -10.81 4.82 4.88
N LYS A 73 -12.13 5.01 5.03
CA LYS A 73 -13.04 5.34 3.92
C LYS A 73 -12.67 6.67 3.25
N SER A 74 -12.43 7.71 4.04
CA SER A 74 -11.99 9.03 3.54
C SER A 74 -10.67 8.94 2.77
N LYS A 75 -9.67 8.21 3.32
CA LYS A 75 -8.38 8.01 2.66
C LYS A 75 -8.49 7.20 1.36
N TYR A 76 -9.41 6.24 1.31
CA TYR A 76 -9.67 5.49 0.07
C TYR A 76 -10.29 6.41 -1.00
N GLN A 77 -11.30 7.20 -0.64
CA GLN A 77 -11.96 8.13 -1.57
C GLN A 77 -10.99 9.17 -2.13
N SER A 78 -10.09 9.72 -1.31
CA SER A 78 -9.10 10.70 -1.78
C SER A 78 -8.12 10.09 -2.78
N ARG A 79 -7.70 8.83 -2.58
CA ARG A 79 -6.84 8.10 -3.53
C ARG A 79 -7.54 7.83 -4.86
N VAL A 80 -8.83 7.49 -4.83
CA VAL A 80 -9.63 7.29 -6.06
C VAL A 80 -9.72 8.59 -6.85
N SER A 81 -10.01 9.71 -6.18
CA SER A 81 -10.06 11.04 -6.80
C SER A 81 -8.70 11.43 -7.43
N GLN A 82 -7.59 11.22 -6.72
CA GLN A 82 -6.25 11.49 -7.25
C GLN A 82 -5.89 10.64 -8.48
N LYS A 83 -6.26 9.35 -8.47
CA LYS A 83 -6.04 8.47 -9.63
C LYS A 83 -6.82 8.95 -10.85
N SER A 84 -8.09 9.31 -10.67
CA SER A 84 -8.94 9.87 -11.73
C SER A 84 -8.35 11.14 -12.35
N CYS A 85 -7.89 12.08 -11.51
CA CYS A 85 -7.25 13.31 -11.98
C CYS A 85 -5.98 13.04 -12.83
N ARG A 86 -5.11 12.13 -12.37
CA ARG A 86 -3.90 11.73 -13.12
C ARG A 86 -4.22 11.04 -14.45
N GLU A 87 -5.32 10.31 -14.52
CA GLU A 87 -5.76 9.65 -15.73
C GLU A 87 -6.36 10.64 -16.74
N ALA A 88 -7.17 11.59 -16.26
CA ALA A 88 -7.69 12.70 -17.06
C ALA A 88 -6.55 13.53 -17.68
N GLN A 89 -5.53 13.86 -16.89
CA GLN A 89 -4.35 14.59 -17.37
C GLN A 89 -3.60 13.81 -18.47
N ARG A 90 -3.45 12.50 -18.32
CA ARG A 90 -2.83 11.64 -19.34
C ARG A 90 -3.63 11.61 -20.63
N ARG A 91 -4.95 11.46 -20.56
CA ARG A 91 -5.83 11.51 -21.74
C ARG A 91 -5.74 12.86 -22.45
N ALA A 92 -5.76 13.97 -21.70
CA ALA A 92 -5.63 15.31 -22.27
C ALA A 92 -4.31 15.48 -23.03
N GLN A 93 -3.18 15.03 -22.46
CA GLN A 93 -1.88 15.07 -23.14
C GLN A 93 -1.84 14.19 -24.40
N GLN A 94 -2.44 13.00 -24.34
CA GLN A 94 -2.52 12.11 -25.51
C GLN A 94 -3.32 12.76 -26.63
N ASN A 95 -4.50 13.30 -26.31
CA ASN A 95 -5.36 13.99 -27.27
C ASN A 95 -4.64 15.18 -27.91
N TYR A 96 -3.94 15.99 -27.11
CA TYR A 96 -3.13 17.09 -27.61
C TYR A 96 -2.06 16.64 -28.62
N ARG A 97 -1.34 15.54 -28.31
CA ARG A 97 -0.33 14.98 -29.22
C ARG A 97 -0.94 14.48 -30.52
N LEU A 98 -2.10 13.82 -30.46
CA LEU A 98 -2.81 13.34 -31.64
C LEU A 98 -3.27 14.49 -32.53
N GLN A 99 -3.91 15.51 -31.95
CA GLN A 99 -4.35 16.71 -32.67
C GLN A 99 -3.19 17.43 -33.37
N ASN A 100 -2.05 17.58 -32.67
CA ASN A 100 -0.86 18.17 -33.29
C ASN A 100 -0.30 17.32 -34.43
N ARG A 101 -0.29 15.99 -34.29
CA ARG A 101 0.16 15.09 -35.35
C ARG A 101 -0.71 15.22 -36.61
N GLU A 102 -2.02 15.29 -36.44
CA GLU A 102 -2.96 15.49 -37.54
C GLU A 102 -2.76 16.85 -38.21
N LEU A 103 -2.57 17.91 -37.41
CA LEU A 103 -2.32 19.25 -37.92
C LEU A 103 -1.02 19.34 -38.72
N LEU A 104 0.05 18.71 -38.24
CA LEU A 104 1.32 18.63 -38.97
C LEU A 104 1.17 17.83 -40.28
N ALA A 105 0.45 16.71 -40.25
CA ALA A 105 0.18 15.92 -41.44
C ALA A 105 -0.63 16.71 -42.47
N LYS A 106 -1.62 17.51 -42.03
CA LYS A 106 -2.40 18.39 -42.90
C LYS A 106 -1.53 19.47 -43.54
N LYS A 107 -0.69 20.15 -42.76
CA LYS A 107 0.27 21.14 -43.27
C LYS A 107 1.23 20.54 -44.29
N GLU A 108 1.72 19.32 -44.06
CA GLU A 108 2.59 18.61 -45.00
C GLU A 108 1.86 18.25 -46.31
N ARG A 109 0.60 17.79 -46.23
CA ARG A 109 -0.23 17.56 -47.42
C ARG A 109 -0.43 18.84 -48.23
N GLU A 110 -0.75 19.95 -47.56
CA GLU A 110 -0.90 21.26 -48.19
C GLU A 110 0.41 21.71 -48.86
N ARG A 111 1.56 21.54 -48.21
CA ARG A 111 2.88 21.84 -48.79
C ARG A 111 3.12 21.03 -50.06
N ARG A 112 2.84 19.72 -50.04
CA ARG A 112 3.01 18.85 -51.22
C ARG A 112 2.09 19.25 -52.37
N LEU A 113 0.83 19.62 -52.08
CA LEU A 113 -0.10 20.10 -53.10
C LEU A 113 0.37 21.42 -53.71
N ARG A 114 0.87 22.36 -52.90
CA ARG A 114 1.46 23.61 -53.41
C ARG A 114 2.66 23.35 -54.31
N LYS A 115 3.58 22.47 -53.87
CA LYS A 115 4.76 22.08 -54.65
C LYS A 115 4.34 21.49 -56.01
N LYS A 116 3.40 20.54 -56.03
CA LYS A 116 2.86 19.97 -57.27
C LYS A 116 2.25 21.03 -58.19
N ARG A 117 1.52 22.00 -57.64
CA ARG A 117 0.92 23.09 -58.44
C ARG A 117 1.98 24.00 -59.08
N MET A 118 3.05 24.31 -58.35
CA MET A 118 4.16 25.11 -58.87
C MET A 118 4.89 24.36 -59.99
N GLU A 119 5.25 23.09 -59.75
CA GLU A 119 5.91 22.23 -60.76
C GLU A 119 5.05 22.07 -62.01
N SER A 120 3.73 21.90 -61.89
CA SER A 120 2.83 21.85 -63.05
C SER A 120 2.74 23.18 -63.80
N ALA A 121 2.88 24.32 -63.10
CA ALA A 121 2.83 25.63 -63.73
C ALA A 121 4.15 25.95 -64.47
N GLU A 122 5.29 25.54 -63.90
CA GLU A 122 6.62 25.66 -64.53
C GLU A 122 6.70 24.82 -65.82
N MET A 123 6.24 23.56 -65.78
CA MET A 123 6.20 22.67 -66.96
C MET A 123 5.30 23.18 -68.10
N ILE A 124 4.22 23.89 -67.79
CA ILE A 124 3.36 24.52 -68.81
C ILE A 124 4.08 25.72 -69.42
N SER A 125 4.83 26.49 -68.63
CA SER A 125 5.60 27.65 -69.14
C SER A 125 6.81 27.27 -70.00
N GLU A 126 7.43 26.11 -69.74
CA GLU A 126 8.52 25.57 -70.55
C GLU A 126 8.05 24.92 -71.85
N ALA A 127 6.78 24.48 -71.93
CA ALA A 127 6.20 23.91 -73.14
C ALA A 127 5.68 24.96 -74.14
N ASP A 128 5.51 26.21 -73.69
CA ASP A 128 5.05 27.35 -74.49
C ASP A 128 6.21 28.25 -74.99
N GLN A 129 7.47 27.83 -74.81
CA GLN A 129 8.68 28.44 -75.42
C GLN A 129 9.21 27.59 -76.57
#